data_AF-A0A423U161-F1
#
_entry.id   AF-A0A423U161-F1
#
_cell.length_a   1.000
_cell.length_b   1.000
_cell.length_c   1.000
_cell.angle_alpha   90.00
_cell.angle_beta   90.00
_cell.angle_gamma   90.00
#
_symmetry.space_group_name_H-M   'P 1'
#
loop_
_entity.id
_entity.type
_entity.pdbx_description
1 polymer ?
#
loop_
_entity_poly.entity_id
_entity_poly.type
_entity_poly.pdbx_seq_one_letter_code
_entity_poly.pdbx_strand_id
1 'polypeptide(L)'
;MLRLLLHQEFRQPKPGGGSLDGTLKQLRCSMIRFQGQMSLTLLETLPNTLRDLRLSVANSEQYSALSLYLSAVKSHLPLLANFRLHIPAREVDAELLQALPESLKLELIISNVDGDTLEWACRAASALQPKESRYHFLSLPGAGSNALVCDRLLEGLVRDGVRMDKDALVVVSPKLAQRDAGRLGESFMARLGCRFRSWTEDNIWTYS
;
A
#
# COMPACT_ATOMS: atom_id res chain seq x y z
N MET A 1 12.46 15.20 18.07
CA MET A 1 11.68 14.66 16.93
C MET A 1 11.43 13.18 17.19
N LEU A 2 10.19 12.79 17.49
CA LEU A 2 9.88 11.38 17.80
C LEU A 2 9.54 10.64 16.50
N ARG A 3 10.08 9.44 16.32
CA ARG A 3 9.68 8.49 15.27
C ARG A 3 9.15 7.25 15.99
N LEU A 4 7.87 6.95 15.83
CA LEU A 4 7.29 5.72 16.34
C LEU A 4 7.13 4.74 15.17
N LEU A 5 7.69 3.56 15.30
CA LEU A 5 7.71 2.53 14.25
C LEU A 5 7.18 1.22 14.84
N LEU A 6 5.98 0.80 14.45
CA LEU A 6 5.51 -0.56 14.69
C LEU A 6 5.79 -1.41 13.45
N HIS A 7 6.78 -2.31 13.54
CA HIS A 7 7.19 -3.13 12.40
C HIS A 7 6.40 -4.43 12.27
N GLN A 8 5.99 -5.08 13.37
CA GLN A 8 5.35 -6.41 13.30
C GLN A 8 3.92 -6.38 12.76
N GLU A 9 3.10 -5.41 13.18
CA GLU A 9 1.68 -5.32 12.77
C GLU A 9 1.49 -4.66 11.40
N PHE A 10 2.54 -4.01 10.88
CA PHE A 10 2.50 -3.52 9.51
C PHE A 10 2.65 -4.66 8.50
N ARG A 11 3.60 -5.58 8.69
CA ARG A 11 3.83 -6.73 7.78
C ARG A 11 2.75 -7.80 7.91
N GLN A 12 2.31 -8.08 9.14
CA GLN A 12 1.32 -9.12 9.44
C GLN A 12 0.16 -8.48 10.20
N PRO A 13 -0.76 -7.78 9.51
CA PRO A 13 -1.90 -7.16 10.16
C PRO A 13 -2.80 -8.24 10.78
N LYS A 14 -3.31 -7.98 11.99
CA LYS A 14 -4.24 -8.88 12.70
C LYS A 14 -5.48 -8.11 13.15
N PRO A 15 -6.67 -8.75 13.18
CA PRO A 15 -7.85 -8.17 13.81
C PRO A 15 -7.57 -7.86 15.29
N GLY A 16 -7.92 -6.66 15.74
CA GLY A 16 -7.66 -6.25 17.13
C GLY A 16 -6.17 -6.07 17.49
N GLY A 17 -5.31 -5.81 16.50
CA GLY A 17 -3.89 -5.49 16.69
C GLY A 17 -3.64 -4.41 17.76
N GLY A 18 -2.40 -4.36 18.25
CA GLY A 18 -1.95 -3.62 19.42
C GLY A 18 -2.55 -2.23 19.55
N SER A 19 -3.39 -2.07 20.57
CA SER A 19 -3.96 -0.79 21.00
C SER A 19 -2.84 0.13 21.52
N LEU A 20 -2.13 0.77 20.59
CA LEU A 20 -1.29 1.93 20.91
C LEU A 20 -2.11 3.17 21.24
N ASP A 21 -3.43 3.12 21.04
CA ASP A 21 -4.39 4.19 21.27
C ASP A 21 -4.17 4.86 22.64
N GLY A 22 -3.94 4.06 23.69
CA GLY A 22 -3.68 4.58 25.04
C GLY A 22 -2.35 5.30 25.19
N THR A 23 -1.29 4.80 24.53
CA THR A 23 0.07 5.36 24.62
C THR A 23 0.20 6.62 23.76
N LEU A 24 -0.41 6.62 22.57
CA LEU A 24 -0.37 7.74 21.63
C LEU A 24 -1.16 8.95 22.11
N LYS A 25 -2.30 8.76 22.80
CA LYS A 25 -3.06 9.85 23.42
C LYS A 25 -2.24 10.62 24.48
N GLN A 26 -1.24 9.99 25.08
CA GLN A 26 -0.39 10.61 26.11
C GLN A 26 0.87 11.28 25.53
N LEU A 27 1.23 10.97 24.28
CA LEU A 27 2.45 11.48 23.63
C LEU A 27 2.23 12.91 23.12
N ARG A 28 2.53 13.91 23.96
CA ARG A 28 2.58 15.34 23.59
C ARG A 28 3.84 15.70 22.80
N CYS A 29 4.04 15.08 21.65
CA CYS A 29 5.24 15.32 20.84
C CYS A 29 4.91 15.49 19.36
N SER A 30 5.82 16.16 18.63
CA SER A 30 5.78 16.21 17.17
C SER A 30 6.05 14.81 16.60
N MET A 31 5.14 14.30 15.78
CA MET A 31 5.29 13.04 15.06
C MET A 31 5.31 13.33 13.56
N ILE A 32 6.35 12.87 12.86
CA ILE A 32 6.50 13.12 11.42
C ILE A 32 6.14 11.89 10.59
N ARG A 33 6.28 10.69 11.17
CA ARG A 33 5.97 9.42 10.51
C ARG A 33 5.24 8.49 11.47
N PHE A 34 4.22 7.81 10.96
CA PHE A 34 3.54 6.68 11.61
C PHE A 34 3.56 5.47 10.67
N GLN A 35 3.77 4.27 11.24
CA GLN A 35 3.65 3.00 10.53
C GLN A 35 3.03 1.93 11.42
N GLY A 36 1.94 1.30 10.99
CA GLY A 36 1.28 0.20 11.71
C GLY A 36 -0.22 0.08 11.40
N GLN A 37 -0.93 -0.69 12.23
CA GLN A 37 -2.39 -0.70 12.29
C GLN A 37 -2.87 0.36 13.28
N MET A 38 -4.09 0.88 13.10
CA MET A 38 -4.73 1.75 14.07
C MET A 38 -6.25 1.63 14.03
N SER A 39 -6.89 2.03 15.13
CA SER A 39 -8.32 2.30 15.17
C SER A 39 -8.65 3.66 14.54
N LEU A 40 -9.92 3.87 14.19
CA LEU A 40 -10.42 5.18 13.78
C LEU A 40 -10.17 6.25 14.86
N THR A 41 -10.43 5.92 16.13
CA THR A 41 -10.26 6.85 17.26
C THR A 41 -8.82 7.33 17.40
N LEU A 42 -7.83 6.47 17.13
CA LEU A 42 -6.43 6.87 17.16
C LEU A 42 -6.06 7.74 15.95
N LEU A 43 -6.55 7.38 14.76
CA LEU A 43 -6.32 8.12 13.52
C LEU A 43 -6.77 9.59 13.65
N GLU A 44 -7.90 9.84 14.32
CA GLU A 44 -8.42 11.18 14.63
C GLU A 44 -7.54 12.00 15.58
N THR A 45 -6.70 11.34 16.38
CA THR A 45 -5.80 12.00 17.34
C THR A 45 -4.38 12.22 16.82
N LEU A 46 -4.09 11.84 15.56
CA LEU A 46 -2.77 12.04 14.98
C LEU A 46 -2.42 13.54 14.90
N PRO A 47 -1.18 13.91 15.21
CA PRO A 47 -0.78 15.31 15.22
C PRO A 47 -0.68 15.87 13.79
N ASN A 48 -1.07 17.14 13.61
CA ASN A 48 -0.97 17.87 12.34
C ASN A 48 0.46 18.02 11.77
N THR A 49 1.47 17.61 12.54
CA THR A 49 2.89 17.58 12.15
C THR A 49 3.25 16.35 11.29
N LEU A 50 2.33 15.38 11.15
CA LEU A 50 2.56 14.15 10.42
C LEU A 50 2.74 14.40 8.91
N ARG A 51 3.77 13.79 8.33
CA ARG A 51 4.12 13.92 6.90
C ARG A 51 4.10 12.59 6.14
N ASP A 52 4.21 11.47 6.85
CA ASP A 52 4.24 10.11 6.30
C ASP A 52 3.35 9.19 7.14
N LEU A 53 2.28 8.70 6.53
CA LEU A 53 1.31 7.80 7.18
C LEU A 53 1.31 6.47 6.45
N ARG A 54 1.65 5.40 7.17
CA ARG A 54 1.71 4.03 6.63
C ARG A 54 0.74 3.15 7.41
N LEU A 55 -0.36 2.78 6.79
CA LEU A 55 -1.42 1.98 7.40
C LEU A 55 -1.43 0.56 6.85
N SER A 56 -1.58 -0.42 7.72
CA SER A 56 -2.00 -1.76 7.33
C SER A 56 -3.43 -2.02 7.80
N VAL A 57 -4.18 -2.79 7.01
CA VAL A 57 -5.57 -3.15 7.28
C VAL A 57 -5.68 -4.66 7.32
N ALA A 58 -6.32 -5.20 8.37
CA ALA A 58 -6.47 -6.65 8.53
C ALA A 58 -7.70 -7.21 7.82
N ASN A 59 -8.81 -6.46 7.72
CA ASN A 59 -10.07 -6.95 7.19
C ASN A 59 -11.01 -5.82 6.70
N SER A 60 -12.14 -6.20 6.10
CA SER A 60 -13.20 -5.29 5.64
C SER A 60 -13.75 -4.35 6.72
N GLU A 61 -13.93 -4.83 7.96
CA GLU A 61 -14.44 -4.02 9.06
C GLU A 61 -13.49 -2.87 9.38
N GLN A 62 -12.20 -3.17 9.54
CA GLN A 62 -11.18 -2.17 9.78
C GLN A 62 -11.05 -1.22 8.58
N TYR A 63 -11.09 -1.74 7.34
CA TYR A 63 -11.06 -0.90 6.15
C TYR A 63 -12.21 0.13 6.16
N SER A 64 -13.43 -0.34 6.42
CA SER A 64 -14.64 0.50 6.41
C SER A 64 -14.61 1.57 7.49
N ALA A 65 -14.06 1.25 8.66
CA ALA A 65 -13.86 2.23 9.73
C ALA A 65 -12.85 3.32 9.32
N LEU A 66 -11.79 2.96 8.59
CA LEU A 66 -10.73 3.90 8.19
C LEU A 66 -11.10 4.73 6.95
N SER A 67 -11.86 4.17 6.00
CA SER A 67 -12.16 4.81 4.71
C SER A 67 -12.87 6.16 4.86
N LEU A 68 -13.79 6.26 5.82
CA LEU A 68 -14.48 7.51 6.14
C LEU A 68 -13.50 8.62 6.50
N TYR A 69 -12.52 8.34 7.36
CA TYR A 69 -11.51 9.31 7.74
C TYR A 69 -10.56 9.65 6.58
N LEU A 70 -10.17 8.66 5.77
CA LEU A 70 -9.24 8.87 4.66
C LEU A 70 -9.76 9.94 3.69
N SER A 71 -11.06 9.98 3.43
CA SER A 71 -11.68 11.01 2.59
C SER A 71 -11.43 12.45 3.09
N ALA A 72 -11.26 12.64 4.40
CA ALA A 72 -11.03 13.92 5.05
C ALA A 72 -9.60 14.09 5.60
N VAL A 73 -8.66 13.20 5.25
CA VAL A 73 -7.35 13.13 5.88
C VAL A 73 -6.55 14.44 5.75
N LYS A 74 -6.68 15.14 4.62
CA LYS A 74 -5.94 16.38 4.35
C LYS A 74 -6.35 17.53 5.27
N SER A 75 -7.62 17.58 5.66
CA SER A 75 -8.12 18.58 6.60
C SER A 75 -7.57 18.34 8.01
N HIS A 76 -7.40 17.07 8.39
CA HIS A 76 -6.89 16.68 9.71
C HIS A 76 -5.35 16.69 9.78
N LEU A 77 -4.69 16.32 8.68
CA LEU A 77 -3.25 16.18 8.54
C LEU A 77 -2.75 17.03 7.37
N PRO A 78 -2.71 18.37 7.53
CA PRO A 78 -2.40 19.29 6.43
C PRO A 78 -0.97 19.14 5.90
N LEU A 79 -0.04 18.63 6.71
CA LEU A 79 1.35 18.39 6.30
C LEU A 79 1.58 16.99 5.71
N LEU A 80 0.53 16.15 5.61
CA LEU A 80 0.66 14.80 5.08
C LEU A 80 1.02 14.85 3.59
N ALA A 81 2.17 14.26 3.26
CA ALA A 81 2.70 14.23 1.89
C ALA A 81 2.75 12.80 1.33
N ASN A 82 3.03 11.81 2.18
CA ASN A 82 3.19 10.42 1.77
C ASN A 82 2.15 9.55 2.46
N PHE A 83 1.52 8.66 1.69
CA PHE A 83 0.58 7.69 2.22
C PHE A 83 0.87 6.31 1.65
N ARG A 84 1.13 5.36 2.55
CA ARG A 84 1.30 3.96 2.22
C ARG A 84 0.16 3.14 2.80
N LEU A 85 -0.51 2.36 1.97
CA LEU A 85 -1.52 1.41 2.40
C LEU A 85 -1.04 -0.02 2.17
N HIS A 86 -1.23 -0.88 3.16
CA HIS A 86 -1.06 -2.33 3.04
C HIS A 86 -2.39 -3.03 3.27
N ILE A 87 -2.80 -3.83 2.28
CA ILE A 87 -3.99 -4.69 2.34
C ILE A 87 -3.60 -6.14 1.99
N PRO A 88 -4.00 -7.13 2.79
CA PRO A 88 -3.95 -8.53 2.39
C PRO A 88 -5.07 -8.84 1.39
N ALA A 89 -4.76 -9.59 0.33
CA ALA A 89 -5.76 -10.03 -0.62
C ALA A 89 -6.79 -10.96 0.04
N ARG A 90 -8.05 -10.88 -0.43
CA ARG A 90 -9.24 -11.61 0.08
C ARG A 90 -9.71 -11.28 1.49
N GLU A 91 -8.89 -10.64 2.33
CA GLU A 91 -9.31 -10.23 3.68
C GLU A 91 -10.19 -8.96 3.65
N VAL A 92 -10.08 -8.18 2.59
CA VAL A 92 -10.92 -7.01 2.32
C VAL A 92 -11.80 -7.30 1.11
N ASP A 93 -13.09 -6.99 1.23
CA ASP A 93 -14.00 -7.04 0.09
C ASP A 93 -13.64 -5.94 -0.91
N ALA A 94 -13.45 -6.32 -2.17
CA ALA A 94 -13.08 -5.38 -3.23
C ALA A 94 -14.17 -4.34 -3.49
N GLU A 95 -15.44 -4.66 -3.22
CA GLU A 95 -16.56 -3.75 -3.42
C GLU A 95 -16.58 -2.61 -2.40
N LEU A 96 -15.93 -2.80 -1.24
CA LEU A 96 -15.79 -1.76 -0.22
C LEU A 96 -14.68 -0.77 -0.55
N LEU A 97 -13.74 -1.13 -1.43
CA LEU A 97 -12.57 -0.32 -1.72
C LEU A 97 -12.97 0.98 -2.41
N GLN A 98 -12.55 2.09 -1.81
CA GLN A 98 -12.75 3.43 -2.31
C GLN A 98 -11.41 4.07 -2.65
N ALA A 99 -11.44 5.01 -3.59
CA ALA A 99 -10.26 5.76 -3.98
C ALA A 99 -9.57 6.38 -2.75
N LEU A 100 -8.25 6.26 -2.70
CA LEU A 100 -7.42 6.88 -1.67
C LEU A 100 -7.46 8.41 -1.77
N PRO A 101 -6.91 9.13 -0.78
CA PRO A 101 -6.94 10.59 -0.79
C PRO A 101 -6.05 11.14 -1.91
N GLU A 102 -6.58 12.14 -2.62
CA GLU A 102 -5.84 12.84 -3.68
C GLU A 102 -4.70 13.70 -3.13
N SER A 103 -3.80 14.14 -4.01
CA SER A 103 -2.69 15.05 -3.68
C SER A 103 -1.70 14.48 -2.64
N LEU A 104 -1.55 13.15 -2.63
CA LEU A 104 -0.57 12.42 -1.82
C LEU A 104 0.34 11.60 -2.72
N LYS A 105 1.58 11.41 -2.29
CA LYS A 105 2.45 10.39 -2.86
C LYS A 105 1.97 9.03 -2.38
N LEU A 106 1.36 8.26 -3.28
CA LEU A 106 0.69 7.01 -2.98
C LEU A 106 1.59 5.80 -3.15
N GLU A 107 1.59 4.95 -2.14
CA GLU A 107 2.29 3.67 -2.14
C GLU A 107 1.32 2.57 -1.70
N LEU A 108 1.23 1.49 -2.46
CA LEU A 108 0.30 0.39 -2.18
C LEU A 108 1.07 -0.93 -2.06
N ILE A 109 0.75 -1.69 -1.01
CA ILE A 109 1.19 -3.08 -0.85
C ILE A 109 -0.05 -3.96 -0.81
N ILE A 110 -0.14 -4.91 -1.73
CA ILE A 110 -1.19 -5.93 -1.73
C ILE A 110 -0.51 -7.27 -1.43
N SER A 111 -0.63 -7.76 -0.20
CA SER A 111 0.00 -9.03 0.20
C SER A 111 -0.91 -10.24 -0.01
N ASN A 112 -0.36 -11.45 0.18
CA ASN A 112 -1.04 -12.71 -0.06
C ASN A 112 -1.56 -12.85 -1.51
N VAL A 113 -0.81 -12.29 -2.46
CA VAL A 113 -1.16 -12.36 -3.89
C VAL A 113 -0.58 -13.62 -4.51
N ASP A 114 -1.42 -14.43 -5.14
CA ASP A 114 -1.05 -15.61 -5.91
C ASP A 114 -1.79 -15.60 -7.26
N GLY A 115 -1.75 -16.72 -7.99
CA GLY A 115 -2.40 -16.84 -9.31
C GLY A 115 -3.93 -16.71 -9.28
N ASP A 116 -4.56 -16.99 -8.14
CA ASP A 116 -6.01 -17.01 -7.96
C ASP A 116 -6.53 -15.68 -7.38
N THR A 117 -5.69 -14.93 -6.67
CA THR A 117 -6.02 -13.60 -6.14
C THR A 117 -5.57 -12.46 -7.04
N LEU A 118 -4.86 -12.76 -8.13
CA LEU A 118 -4.31 -11.77 -9.05
C LEU A 118 -5.36 -10.79 -9.59
N GLU A 119 -6.51 -11.31 -10.05
CA GLU A 119 -7.57 -10.46 -10.59
C GLU A 119 -8.19 -9.57 -9.51
N TRP A 120 -8.35 -10.09 -8.30
CA TRP A 120 -8.76 -9.30 -7.16
C TRP A 120 -7.75 -8.18 -6.88
N ALA A 121 -6.44 -8.48 -6.91
CA ALA A 121 -5.39 -7.51 -6.62
C ALA A 121 -5.33 -6.37 -7.65
N CYS A 122 -5.52 -6.68 -8.94
CA CYS A 122 -5.59 -5.66 -10.00
C CYS A 122 -6.82 -4.74 -9.81
N ARG A 123 -8.00 -5.33 -9.54
CA ARG A 123 -9.21 -4.56 -9.24
C ARG A 123 -9.05 -3.69 -8.00
N ALA A 124 -8.44 -4.23 -6.94
CA ALA A 124 -8.17 -3.50 -5.72
C ALA A 124 -7.21 -2.33 -5.96
N ALA A 125 -6.12 -2.54 -6.70
CA ALA A 125 -5.18 -1.49 -7.06
C ALA A 125 -5.86 -0.37 -7.87
N SER A 126 -6.77 -0.72 -8.77
CA SER A 126 -7.56 0.24 -9.56
C SER A 126 -8.57 1.00 -8.68
N ALA A 127 -9.37 0.29 -7.87
CA ALA A 127 -10.39 0.89 -7.00
C ALA A 127 -9.79 1.88 -5.98
N LEU A 128 -8.60 1.56 -5.45
CA LEU A 128 -7.88 2.43 -4.52
C LEU A 128 -7.18 3.62 -5.20
N GLN A 129 -7.04 3.62 -6.52
CA GLN A 129 -6.36 4.70 -7.22
C GLN A 129 -7.28 5.92 -7.39
N PRO A 130 -6.88 7.11 -6.91
CA PRO A 130 -7.65 8.33 -7.16
C PRO A 130 -7.60 8.75 -8.63
N LYS A 131 -8.64 9.45 -9.09
CA LYS A 131 -8.83 9.80 -10.51
C LYS A 131 -7.69 10.62 -11.12
N GLU A 132 -7.07 11.51 -10.37
CA GLU A 132 -5.97 12.35 -10.87
C GLU A 132 -4.60 11.97 -10.29
N SER A 133 -4.50 10.82 -9.62
CA SER A 133 -3.27 10.40 -8.95
C SER A 133 -2.65 9.15 -9.59
N ARG A 134 -1.33 9.05 -9.43
CA ARG A 134 -0.51 7.93 -9.90
C ARG A 134 0.17 7.28 -8.71
N TYR A 135 0.36 5.96 -8.75
CA TYR A 135 1.16 5.30 -7.74
C TYR A 135 2.64 5.59 -7.96
N HIS A 136 3.35 5.89 -6.87
CA HIS A 136 4.80 5.95 -6.86
C HIS A 136 5.43 4.58 -6.56
N PHE A 137 4.69 3.73 -5.85
CA PHE A 137 5.13 2.39 -5.48
C PHE A 137 3.94 1.45 -5.41
N LEU A 138 4.04 0.31 -6.08
CA LEU A 138 3.06 -0.77 -6.00
C LEU A 138 3.78 -2.08 -5.76
N SER A 139 3.48 -2.75 -4.67
CA SER A 139 4.09 -4.03 -4.34
C SER A 139 3.05 -5.13 -4.21
N LEU A 140 3.31 -6.27 -4.85
CA LEU A 140 2.49 -7.46 -4.77
C LEU A 140 3.35 -8.66 -4.33
N PRO A 141 3.73 -8.73 -3.04
CA PRO A 141 4.47 -9.89 -2.52
C PRO A 141 3.62 -11.16 -2.68
N GLY A 142 4.21 -12.17 -3.31
CA GLY A 142 3.60 -13.45 -3.71
C GLY A 142 3.48 -13.62 -5.24
N ALA A 143 3.27 -12.51 -5.99
CA ALA A 143 3.11 -12.55 -7.45
C ALA A 143 4.40 -12.87 -8.22
N GLY A 144 5.56 -12.77 -7.57
CA GLY A 144 6.89 -12.99 -8.16
C GLY A 144 7.32 -14.46 -8.22
N SER A 145 6.41 -15.39 -7.93
CA SER A 145 6.69 -16.83 -7.90
C SER A 145 6.93 -17.42 -9.30
N ASN A 146 6.37 -16.80 -10.33
CA ASN A 146 6.51 -17.23 -11.72
C ASN A 146 6.39 -16.02 -12.68
N ALA A 147 7.21 -15.99 -13.74
CA ALA A 147 7.16 -14.96 -14.77
C ALA A 147 5.79 -14.88 -15.46
N LEU A 148 5.09 -16.02 -15.66
CA LEU A 148 3.75 -16.05 -16.23
C LEU A 148 2.73 -15.31 -15.35
N VAL A 149 2.86 -15.42 -14.02
CA VAL A 149 2.00 -14.70 -13.08
C VAL A 149 2.27 -13.20 -13.17
N CYS A 150 3.54 -12.80 -13.35
CA CYS A 150 3.91 -11.40 -13.56
C CYS A 150 3.43 -10.83 -14.92
N ASP A 151 3.40 -11.63 -15.98
CA ASP A 151 2.82 -11.21 -17.26
C ASP A 151 1.31 -10.98 -17.12
N ARG A 152 0.59 -11.91 -16.48
CA ARG A 152 -0.84 -11.76 -16.16
C ARG A 152 -1.09 -10.56 -15.25
N LEU A 153 -0.18 -10.27 -14.31
CA LEU A 153 -0.24 -9.10 -13.44
C LEU A 153 -0.21 -7.83 -14.28
N LEU A 154 0.78 -7.72 -15.19
CA LEU A 154 0.92 -6.57 -16.08
C LEU A 154 -0.34 -6.38 -16.93
N GLU A 155 -0.86 -7.46 -17.51
CA GLU A 155 -2.10 -7.42 -18.29
C GLU A 155 -3.29 -6.95 -17.46
N GLY A 156 -3.46 -7.48 -16.25
CA GLY A 156 -4.53 -7.09 -15.34
C GLY A 156 -4.44 -5.63 -14.91
N LEU A 157 -3.25 -5.15 -14.53
CA LEU A 157 -3.02 -3.76 -14.14
C LEU A 157 -3.33 -2.79 -15.30
N VAL A 158 -2.90 -3.13 -16.52
CA VAL A 158 -3.17 -2.31 -17.72
C VAL A 158 -4.66 -2.32 -18.05
N ARG A 159 -5.29 -3.50 -18.06
CA ARG A 159 -6.72 -3.67 -18.33
C ARG A 159 -7.58 -2.89 -17.35
N ASP A 160 -7.23 -2.94 -16.07
CA ASP A 160 -7.98 -2.29 -14.99
C ASP A 160 -7.60 -0.80 -14.84
N GLY A 161 -6.75 -0.26 -15.74
CA GLY A 161 -6.44 1.16 -15.82
C GLY A 161 -5.54 1.70 -14.72
N VAL A 162 -4.72 0.85 -14.07
CA VAL A 162 -3.80 1.27 -13.02
C VAL A 162 -2.69 2.16 -13.60
N ARG A 163 -2.53 3.36 -13.06
CA ARG A 163 -1.52 4.33 -13.52
C ARG A 163 -0.36 4.46 -12.56
N MET A 164 0.84 4.46 -13.11
CA MET A 164 2.08 4.63 -12.37
C MET A 164 2.73 5.97 -12.72
N ASP A 165 3.50 6.53 -11.79
CA ASP A 165 4.38 7.67 -12.06
C ASP A 165 5.59 7.24 -12.89
N LYS A 166 6.22 8.18 -13.61
CA LYS A 166 7.35 7.91 -14.52
C LYS A 166 8.54 7.23 -13.82
N ASP A 167 8.81 7.61 -12.57
CA ASP A 167 9.89 7.05 -11.77
C ASP A 167 9.41 5.98 -10.76
N ALA A 168 8.14 5.59 -10.87
CA ALA A 168 7.52 4.64 -9.97
C ALA A 168 8.12 3.24 -10.09
N LEU A 169 7.81 2.44 -9.08
CA LEU A 169 8.28 1.07 -8.97
C LEU A 169 7.10 0.11 -8.80
N VAL A 170 7.05 -0.92 -9.64
CA VAL A 170 6.28 -2.13 -9.36
C VAL A 170 7.24 -3.19 -8.81
N VAL A 171 6.93 -3.73 -7.64
CA VAL A 171 7.74 -4.74 -6.96
C VAL A 171 6.94 -6.02 -6.76
N VAL A 172 7.58 -7.15 -7.05
CA VAL A 172 7.05 -8.48 -6.74
C VAL A 172 8.05 -9.28 -5.91
N SER A 173 7.56 -10.29 -5.21
CA SER A 173 8.34 -11.30 -4.49
C SER A 173 7.66 -12.67 -4.69
N PRO A 174 8.36 -13.81 -4.68
CA PRO A 174 9.81 -13.99 -4.52
C PRO A 174 10.65 -13.48 -5.71
N LYS A 175 11.97 -13.67 -5.59
CA LYS A 175 12.96 -13.24 -6.58
C LYS A 175 12.87 -14.09 -7.87
N LEU A 176 12.60 -13.44 -9.00
CA LEU A 176 12.60 -14.05 -10.33
C LEU A 176 14.01 -14.34 -10.85
N ALA A 177 14.11 -15.27 -11.80
CA ALA A 177 15.32 -15.44 -12.59
C ALA A 177 15.67 -14.14 -13.33
N GLN A 178 16.97 -13.83 -13.45
CA GLN A 178 17.45 -12.56 -13.99
C GLN A 178 16.93 -12.28 -15.42
N ARG A 179 16.87 -13.32 -16.26
CA ARG A 179 16.35 -13.21 -17.64
C ARG A 179 14.89 -12.77 -17.66
N ASP A 180 14.05 -13.39 -16.82
CA ASP A 180 12.62 -13.05 -16.74
C ASP A 180 12.43 -11.65 -16.17
N ALA A 181 13.20 -11.30 -15.14
CA ALA A 181 13.15 -9.97 -14.54
C ALA A 181 13.54 -8.86 -15.54
N GLY A 182 14.50 -9.11 -16.43
CA GLY A 182 14.88 -8.19 -17.51
C GLY A 182 13.75 -7.99 -18.52
N ARG A 183 13.19 -9.09 -19.06
CA ARG A 183 12.06 -9.05 -20.00
C ARG A 183 10.84 -8.36 -19.41
N LEU A 184 10.47 -8.71 -18.18
CA LEU A 184 9.35 -8.07 -17.47
C LEU A 184 9.64 -6.59 -17.20
N GLY A 185 10.90 -6.26 -16.88
CA GLY A 185 11.41 -4.88 -16.83
C GLY A 185 11.00 -4.04 -18.03
N GLU A 186 11.31 -4.54 -19.22
CA GLU A 186 10.99 -3.88 -20.49
C GLU A 186 9.48 -3.79 -20.73
N SER A 187 8.74 -4.87 -20.47
CA SER A 187 7.28 -4.90 -20.65
C SER A 187 6.54 -3.91 -19.74
N PHE A 188 6.90 -3.83 -18.46
CA PHE A 188 6.32 -2.87 -17.52
C PHE A 188 6.67 -1.43 -17.90
N MET A 189 7.91 -1.20 -18.34
CA MET A 189 8.35 0.11 -18.80
C MET A 189 7.55 0.57 -20.03
N ALA A 190 7.38 -0.32 -21.02
CA ALA A 190 6.66 -0.03 -22.25
C ALA A 190 5.15 0.21 -22.05
N ARG A 191 4.52 -0.57 -21.16
CA ARG A 191 3.05 -0.56 -21.01
C ARG A 191 2.52 0.31 -19.88
N LEU A 192 3.27 0.43 -18.78
CA LEU A 192 2.86 1.20 -17.60
C LEU A 192 3.74 2.42 -17.33
N GLY A 193 4.84 2.60 -18.07
CA GLY A 193 5.70 3.76 -17.87
C GLY A 193 6.46 3.73 -16.54
N CYS A 194 6.70 2.55 -15.96
CA CYS A 194 7.35 2.41 -14.65
C CYS A 194 8.44 1.34 -14.63
N ARG A 195 9.27 1.36 -13.58
CA ARG A 195 10.31 0.37 -13.35
C ARG A 195 9.72 -0.88 -12.69
N PHE A 196 10.18 -2.05 -13.11
CA PHE A 196 9.86 -3.32 -12.46
C PHE A 196 11.09 -3.89 -11.73
N ARG A 197 10.84 -4.43 -10.53
CA ARG A 197 11.84 -5.12 -9.72
C ARG A 197 11.24 -6.35 -9.05
N SER A 198 12.09 -7.34 -8.85
CA SER A 198 11.76 -8.52 -8.06
C SER A 198 12.71 -8.57 -6.86
N TRP A 199 12.14 -8.54 -5.66
CA TRP A 199 12.85 -8.41 -4.39
C TRP A 199 12.56 -9.61 -3.49
N THR A 200 13.38 -9.78 -2.45
CA THR A 200 13.00 -10.59 -1.30
C THR A 200 11.88 -9.88 -0.55
N GLU A 201 11.05 -10.63 0.19
CA GLU A 201 10.00 -10.01 1.00
C GLU A 201 10.56 -8.97 1.98
N ASP A 202 11.66 -9.28 2.66
CA ASP A 202 12.22 -8.37 3.67
C ASP A 202 12.60 -7.00 3.08
N ASN A 203 13.04 -6.96 1.82
CA ASN A 203 13.35 -5.71 1.13
C ASN A 203 12.10 -4.88 0.84
N ILE A 204 10.95 -5.52 0.58
CA ILE A 204 9.66 -4.81 0.39
C ILE A 204 9.27 -4.10 1.68
N TRP A 205 9.39 -4.79 2.82
CA TRP A 205 8.95 -4.26 4.12
C TRP A 205 9.90 -3.23 4.73
N THR A 206 11.17 -3.23 4.31
CA THR A 206 12.19 -2.27 4.75
C THR A 206 12.38 -1.10 3.80
N TYR A 207 11.74 -1.12 2.61
CA TYR A 207 11.78 -0.03 1.65
C TYR A 207 11.19 1.26 2.24
N SER A 208 12.00 2.31 2.34
CA SER A 208 11.69 3.52 3.10
C SER A 208 11.71 4.79 2.26
#